data_AF-A0A3S0G2W9-F1
#
_entry.id   AF-A0A3S0G2W9-F1
#
_cell.length_a   1.000
_cell.length_b   1.000
_cell.length_c   1.000
_cell.angle_alpha   90.00
_cell.angle_beta   90.00
_cell.angle_gamma   90.00
#
_symmetry.space_group_name_H-M   'P 1'
#
loop_
_entity.id
_entity.type
_entity.pdbx_description
1 polymer ?
#
loop_
_entity_poly.entity_id
_entity_poly.type
_entity_poly.pdbx_seq_one_letter_code
_entity_poly.pdbx_strand_id
1 'polypeptide(L)'
;MRAAPEREPSGPRINDMIRVREVRLIDETGQNVGVVPTAQALAQAVEAGLDLVEVSPDANPPVAKILDFGKYKYQEQKKAAEARKKQKVVEIKEIKMRP
;
A
#
# COMPACT_ATOMS: atom_id res chain seq x y z
N MET A 1 -28.92 -1.58 -15.04
CA MET A 1 -27.79 -0.64 -15.26
C MET A 1 -26.70 -0.99 -14.25
N ARG A 2 -25.51 -1.43 -14.69
CA ARG A 2 -24.35 -1.58 -13.79
C ARG A 2 -23.70 -0.22 -13.67
N ALA A 3 -23.75 0.39 -12.49
CA ALA A 3 -22.99 1.60 -12.19
C ALA A 3 -21.51 1.30 -12.44
N ALA A 4 -20.82 2.15 -13.19
CA ALA A 4 -19.38 2.08 -13.33
C ALA A 4 -18.76 2.21 -11.92
N PRO A 5 -17.79 1.37 -11.53
CA PRO A 5 -17.10 1.59 -10.27
C PRO A 5 -16.44 2.97 -10.37
N GLU A 6 -16.85 3.86 -9.46
CA GLU A 6 -16.22 5.15 -9.23
C GLU A 6 -14.71 4.89 -9.19
N ARG A 7 -13.94 5.61 -10.02
CA ARG A 7 -12.49 5.42 -10.06
C ARG A 7 -11.95 5.77 -8.69
N GLU A 8 -11.80 4.76 -7.82
CA GLU A 8 -11.18 4.93 -6.53
C GLU A 8 -9.84 5.63 -6.76
N PRO A 9 -9.50 6.67 -5.97
CA PRO A 9 -8.22 7.35 -6.13
C PRO A 9 -7.15 6.26 -6.15
N SER A 10 -6.45 6.16 -7.27
CA SER A 10 -5.70 4.97 -7.70
C SER A 10 -4.38 4.80 -6.94
N GLY A 11 -4.33 5.20 -5.67
CA GLY A 11 -3.15 5.21 -4.84
C GLY A 11 -3.49 5.27 -3.34
N PRO A 12 -2.51 4.93 -2.51
CA PRO A 12 -2.68 4.94 -1.06
C PRO A 12 -2.96 6.37 -0.56
N ARG A 13 -3.83 6.48 0.45
CA ARG A 13 -4.09 7.76 1.12
C ARG A 13 -2.87 8.17 1.93
N ILE A 14 -2.51 9.45 1.91
CA ILE A 14 -1.37 9.97 2.66
C ILE A 14 -1.76 11.18 3.49
N ASN A 15 -1.10 11.36 4.64
CA ASN A 15 -1.20 12.52 5.50
C ASN A 15 -2.67 12.93 5.74
N ASP A 16 -3.04 14.16 5.41
CA ASP A 16 -4.41 14.71 5.57
C ASP A 16 -5.50 14.00 4.76
N MET A 17 -5.15 13.14 3.80
CA MET A 17 -6.14 12.31 3.10
C MET A 17 -6.69 11.18 3.97
N ILE A 18 -6.02 10.85 5.08
CA ILE A 18 -6.45 9.84 6.04
C ILE A 18 -7.48 10.47 6.98
N ARG A 19 -8.77 10.21 6.72
CA ARG A 19 -9.91 10.82 7.45
C ARG A 19 -10.42 10.00 8.63
N VAL A 20 -9.83 8.83 8.89
CA VAL A 20 -10.24 7.97 9.99
C VAL A 20 -9.75 8.52 11.34
N ARG A 21 -10.43 8.15 12.42
CA ARG A 21 -10.07 8.63 13.77
C ARG A 21 -8.83 7.94 14.33
N GLU A 22 -8.73 6.64 14.05
CA GLU A 22 -7.68 5.78 14.58
C GLU A 22 -7.10 4.92 13.46
N VAL A 23 -5.79 4.68 13.55
CA VAL A 23 -5.03 3.84 12.62
C VAL A 23 -4.14 2.88 13.39
N ARG A 24 -3.88 1.71 12.82
CA ARG A 24 -2.78 0.87 13.27
C ARG A 24 -1.49 1.42 12.68
N LEU A 25 -0.64 1.99 13.53
CA LEU A 25 0.59 2.63 13.13
C LEU A 25 1.77 1.66 13.11
N ILE A 26 2.54 1.74 12.03
CA ILE A 26 3.88 1.18 11.90
C ILE A 26 4.84 2.36 11.73
N ASP A 27 5.88 2.42 12.56
CA ASP A 27 6.86 3.50 12.48
C ASP A 27 7.79 3.36 11.25
N GLU A 28 8.74 4.28 11.13
CA GLU A 28 9.75 4.29 10.07
C GLU A 28 10.75 3.13 10.16
N THR A 29 10.93 2.55 11.35
CA THR A 29 11.82 1.40 11.60
C THR A 29 11.17 0.06 11.23
N GLY A 30 9.84 0.07 11.02
CA GLY A 30 9.03 -1.11 10.77
C GLY A 30 8.45 -1.75 12.04
N GLN A 31 8.61 -1.11 13.19
CA GLN A 31 8.04 -1.53 14.46
C GLN A 31 6.54 -1.19 14.52
N ASN A 32 5.75 -2.13 15.05
CA ASN A 32 4.33 -1.90 15.28
C ASN A 32 4.14 -1.09 16.56
N VAL A 33 3.66 0.14 16.42
CA VAL A 33 3.34 1.03 17.56
C VAL A 33 1.98 0.68 18.16
N GLY A 34 1.11 0.04 17.37
CA GLY A 34 -0.23 -0.38 17.78
C GLY A 34 -1.33 0.51 17.19
N VAL A 35 -2.49 0.53 17.82
CA VAL A 35 -3.60 1.41 17.41
C VAL A 35 -3.45 2.75 18.11
N VAL A 36 -3.38 3.81 17.31
CA VAL A 36 -3.19 5.19 17.79
C VAL A 36 -4.15 6.14 17.06
N PRO A 37 -4.46 7.31 17.63
CA PRO A 37 -5.17 8.36 16.92
C PRO A 37 -4.40 8.82 15.68
N THR A 38 -5.11 9.09 14.59
CA THR A 38 -4.50 9.56 13.34
C THR A 38 -3.69 10.83 13.54
N ALA A 39 -4.14 11.75 14.41
CA ALA A 39 -3.40 12.95 14.77
C ALA A 39 -2.02 12.64 15.40
N GLN A 40 -1.93 11.60 16.24
CA GLN A 40 -0.66 11.18 16.83
C GLN A 40 0.25 10.55 15.77
N ALA A 41 -0.31 9.74 14.88
CA ALA A 41 0.44 9.16 13.76
C ALA A 41 0.99 10.23 12.80
N LEU A 42 0.21 11.29 12.53
CA LEU A 42 0.64 12.44 11.73
C LEU A 42 1.78 13.18 12.41
N ALA A 43 1.68 13.43 13.72
CA ALA A 43 2.74 14.08 14.48
C ALA A 43 4.06 13.29 14.40
N GLN A 44 4.01 11.97 14.61
CA GLN A 44 5.21 11.12 14.51
C GLN A 44 5.81 11.13 13.10
N ALA A 45 4.98 11.13 12.05
CA ALA A 45 5.47 11.24 10.68
C ALA A 45 6.19 12.58 10.44
N VAL A 46 5.62 13.68 10.93
CA VAL A 46 6.24 15.02 10.85
C VAL A 46 7.55 15.09 11.65
N GLU A 47 7.60 14.51 12.84
CA GLU A 47 8.82 14.45 13.67
C GLU A 47 9.95 13.67 12.99
N ALA A 48 9.61 12.59 12.28
CA ALA A 48 10.55 11.81 11.48
C ALA A 48 10.92 12.48 10.14
N GLY A 49 10.20 13.54 9.72
CA GLY A 49 10.38 14.16 8.41
C GLY A 49 9.94 13.26 7.24
N LEU A 50 8.99 12.35 7.50
CA LEU A 50 8.46 11.37 6.55
C LEU A 50 6.95 11.57 6.35
N ASP A 51 6.33 10.76 5.49
CA ASP A 51 4.89 10.79 5.25
C ASP A 51 4.17 9.67 6.02
N LEU A 52 2.95 9.95 6.48
CA LEU A 52 2.03 8.93 6.96
C LEU A 52 1.28 8.34 5.77
N VAL A 53 1.56 7.08 5.40
CA VAL A 53 0.96 6.42 4.24
C VAL A 53 0.05 5.29 4.69
N GLU A 54 -1.21 5.34 4.27
CA GLU A 54 -2.18 4.25 4.47
C GLU A 54 -1.86 3.10 3.50
N VAL A 55 -1.26 2.03 4.02
CA VAL A 55 -0.83 0.87 3.21
C VAL A 55 -1.90 -0.21 3.11
N SER A 56 -2.88 -0.21 4.00
CA SER A 56 -3.99 -1.18 3.96
C SER A 56 -5.28 -0.52 4.44
N PRO A 57 -6.11 0.01 3.51
CA PRO A 57 -7.41 0.60 3.84
C PRO A 57 -8.43 -0.45 4.28
N ASP A 58 -8.29 -1.71 3.84
CA ASP A 58 -9.26 -2.79 4.09
C ASP A 58 -9.24 -3.31 5.54
N ALA A 59 -8.25 -2.93 6.33
CA ALA A 59 -8.12 -3.33 7.72
C ALA A 59 -8.99 -2.46 8.65
N ASN A 60 -9.46 -3.06 9.75
CA ASN A 60 -10.17 -2.34 10.82
C ASN A 60 -9.39 -2.48 12.15
N PRO A 61 -8.71 -1.42 12.62
CA PRO A 61 -8.51 -0.10 11.98
C PRO A 61 -7.53 -0.14 10.79
N PRO A 62 -7.59 0.83 9.87
CA PRO A 62 -6.68 0.89 8.71
C PRO A 62 -5.22 0.91 9.13
N VAL A 63 -4.35 0.30 8.34
CA VAL A 63 -2.92 0.26 8.63
C VAL A 63 -2.23 1.43 7.95
N ALA A 64 -1.60 2.27 8.76
CA ALA A 64 -0.78 3.38 8.32
C ALA A 64 0.70 3.13 8.68
N LYS A 65 1.60 3.47 7.77
CA LYS A 65 3.05 3.33 7.95
C LYS A 65 3.73 4.67 7.71
N ILE A 66 4.67 5.02 8.57
CA ILE A 66 5.54 6.19 8.40
C ILE A 66 6.64 5.82 7.40
N LEU A 67 6.67 6.47 6.23
CA LEU A 67 7.63 6.20 5.17
C LEU A 67 7.70 7.34 4.15
N ASP A 68 8.73 7.35 3.30
CA ASP A 68 8.81 8.29 2.17
C ASP A 68 7.89 7.83 1.02
N PHE A 69 6.84 8.61 0.73
CA PHE A 69 5.85 8.23 -0.27
C PHE A 69 6.44 8.14 -1.69
N GLY A 70 7.38 9.01 -2.05
CA GLY A 70 8.01 9.03 -3.37
C GLY A 70 8.77 7.72 -3.65
N LYS A 71 9.59 7.30 -2.68
CA LYS A 71 10.36 6.05 -2.73
C LYS A 71 9.44 4.84 -2.72
N TYR A 72 8.38 4.86 -1.91
CA TYR A 72 7.41 3.78 -1.88
C TYR A 72 6.68 3.62 -3.21
N LYS A 73 6.18 4.70 -3.80
CA LYS A 73 5.51 4.69 -5.10
C LYS A 73 6.43 4.18 -6.21
N TYR A 74 7.72 4.50 -6.17
CA TYR A 74 8.70 3.96 -7.12
C TYR A 74 8.92 2.46 -6.92
N GLN A 75 9.09 2.01 -5.67
CA GLN A 75 9.30 0.60 -5.35
C GLN A 75 8.08 -0.26 -5.72
N GLU A 76 6.87 0.22 -5.43
CA GLU A 76 5.63 -0.47 -5.80
C GLU A 76 5.48 -0.59 -7.32
N GLN A 77 5.74 0.49 -8.07
CA GLN A 77 5.73 0.42 -9.54
C GLN A 77 6.77 -0.55 -10.10
N LYS A 78 7.99 -0.53 -9.55
CA LYS A 78 9.05 -1.45 -9.96
C LYS A 78 8.66 -2.91 -9.68
N LYS A 79 8.18 -3.19 -8.46
CA LYS A 79 7.71 -4.52 -8.05
C LYS A 79 6.54 -4.99 -8.90
N ALA A 80 5.57 -4.13 -9.21
CA ALA A 80 4.46 -4.44 -10.09
C ALA A 80 4.92 -4.75 -11.53
N ALA A 81 5.91 -4.00 -12.05
CA ALA A 81 6.50 -4.28 -13.36
C ALA A 81 7.26 -5.61 -13.38
N GLU A 82 8.00 -5.94 -12.32
CA GLU A 82 8.70 -7.23 -12.18
C GLU A 82 7.72 -8.41 -12.04
N ALA A 83 6.65 -8.25 -11.27
CA ALA A 83 5.60 -9.25 -11.12
C ALA A 83 4.89 -9.54 -12.45
N ARG A 84 4.53 -8.50 -13.22
CA ARG A 84 3.94 -8.63 -14.56
C ARG A 84 4.88 -9.33 -15.54
N LYS A 85 6.18 -9.06 -15.47
CA LYS A 85 7.19 -9.74 -16.31
C LYS A 85 7.31 -11.23 -15.96
N LYS A 86 7.30 -11.59 -14.67
CA LYS A 86 7.35 -13.00 -14.22
C LYS A 86 6.08 -13.78 -14.58
N GLN A 87 4.89 -13.17 -14.47
CA GLN A 87 3.63 -13.83 -14.81
C GLN A 87 3.47 -14.15 -16.31
N LYS A 88 4.14 -13.41 -17.19
CA LYS A 88 3.99 -13.59 -18.65
C LYS A 88 4.71 -14.82 -19.21
N VAL A 89 5.56 -15.50 -18.43
CA VAL A 89 6.41 -16.61 -18.91
C VAL A 89 5.93 -17.95 -18.32
N VAL A 90 4.66 -18.27 -18.52
CA VAL A 90 4.18 -19.66 -18.40
C VAL A 90 3.64 -20.05 -19.78
N GLU A 91 4.52 -20.14 -20.76
CA GLU A 91 4.24 -20.87 -21.99
C GLU A 91 4.24 -22.36 -21.65
N ILE A 92 3.05 -22.94 -21.58
CA ILE A 92 2.83 -24.37 -21.43
C ILE A 92 3.44 -25.04 -22.67
N LYS A 93 4.61 -25.67 -22.52
CA LYS A 93 5.15 -26.55 -23.55
C LYS A 93 4.31 -27.82 -23.57
N GLU A 94 3.35 -27.90 -24.48
CA GLU A 94 2.58 -29.11 -24.77
C GLU A 94 3.54 -30.27 -25.05
N ILE A 95 3.61 -31.24 -24.13
CA ILE A 95 4.32 -32.49 -24.37
C ILE A 95 3.40 -33.35 -25.23
N LYS A 96 3.71 -33.39 -26.52
CA LYS A 96 3.06 -34.27 -27.50
C LYS A 96 3.41 -35.72 -27.19
N MET A 97 2.56 -36.41 -26.42
CA MET A 97 2.58 -37.88 -26.30
C MET A 97 2.11 -38.49 -27.63
N ARG A 98 2.90 -39.44 -28.15
CA ARG A 98 2.47 -40.36 -29.22
C ARG A 98 2.03 -41.67 -28.54
N PRO A 99 1.07 -42.41 -29.14
CA PRO A 99 0.27 -43.45 -28.48
C PRO A 99 1.10 -44.60 -27.92
#